data_AF-A0A0G0JP24-F1
#
_entry.id   AF-A0A0G0JP24-F1
#
_cell.length_a   1.000
_cell.length_b   1.000
_cell.length_c   1.000
_cell.angle_alpha   90.00
_cell.angle_beta   90.00
_cell.angle_gamma   90.00
#
_symmetry.space_group_name_H-M   'P 1'
#
loop_
_entity.id
_entity.type
_entity.pdbx_description
1 polymer ?
#
loop_
_entity_poly.entity_id
_entity_poly.type
_entity_poly.pdbx_seq_one_letter_code
_entity_poly.pdbx_strand_id
1 'polypeptide(L)'
;MEKISSFLFSNTKLSWLWFFVRIYVGWTWLTAGWDKVINPVWAGDKAGVAVSGFLTKSLTKTTGAHPDVQGWYAYFIETIALPNSEIFSYVVSFGEFFVGIALILGAVTGIAAFFGAFMNINYLFAGTVSTNPELLLLEIFIMLAWKTAGWYGLDRFILPQITACKSGKASKKRN
;
A
#
# COMPACT_ATOMS: atom_id res chain seq x y z
N MET A 1 -5.94 -23.52 16.86
CA MET A 1 -5.50 -22.36 16.04
C MET A 1 -6.54 -21.23 15.98
N GLU A 2 -7.85 -21.50 15.94
CA GLU A 2 -8.90 -20.45 15.88
C GLU A 2 -8.89 -19.42 17.04
N LYS A 3 -8.48 -19.82 18.25
CA LYS A 3 -8.41 -18.91 19.40
C LYS A 3 -7.32 -17.84 19.26
N ILE A 4 -6.23 -18.12 18.55
CA ILE A 4 -5.10 -17.19 18.42
C ILE A 4 -5.37 -16.17 17.31
N SER A 5 -5.91 -16.60 16.17
CA SER A 5 -6.25 -15.69 15.07
C SER A 5 -7.37 -14.73 15.45
N SER A 6 -8.43 -15.22 16.12
CA SER A 6 -9.50 -14.36 16.64
C SER A 6 -9.01 -13.41 17.72
N PHE A 7 -8.08 -13.84 18.58
CA PHE A 7 -7.48 -12.97 19.58
C PHE A 7 -6.62 -11.87 18.97
N LEU A 8 -5.80 -12.16 17.95
CA LEU A 8 -4.89 -11.18 17.34
C LEU A 8 -5.61 -10.18 16.41
N PHE A 9 -6.53 -10.66 15.58
CA PHE A 9 -7.11 -9.86 14.49
C PHE A 9 -8.52 -9.36 14.76
N SER A 10 -9.24 -9.95 15.72
CA SER A 10 -10.65 -9.65 16.00
C SER A 10 -10.93 -9.13 17.41
N ASN A 11 -9.91 -8.99 18.27
CA ASN A 11 -10.05 -8.47 19.62
C ASN A 11 -9.77 -6.97 19.69
N THR A 12 -10.76 -6.18 20.08
CA THR A 12 -10.64 -4.72 20.26
C THR A 12 -9.65 -4.32 21.36
N LYS A 13 -9.31 -5.23 22.28
CA LYS A 13 -8.25 -4.98 23.28
C LYS A 13 -6.86 -4.84 22.66
N LEU A 14 -6.63 -5.37 21.45
CA LEU A 14 -5.38 -5.21 20.72
C LEU A 14 -5.40 -4.05 19.71
N SER A 15 -6.50 -3.29 19.65
CA SER A 15 -6.59 -2.14 18.74
C SER A 15 -5.51 -1.09 18.97
N TRP A 16 -4.99 -0.95 20.19
CA TRP A 16 -3.89 -0.02 20.48
C TRP A 16 -2.57 -0.47 19.85
N LEU A 17 -2.29 -1.78 19.81
CA LEU A 17 -1.11 -2.33 19.14
C LEU A 17 -1.19 -2.04 17.64
N TRP A 18 -2.33 -2.35 17.03
CA TRP A 18 -2.56 -2.08 15.61
C TRP A 18 -2.54 -0.59 15.29
N PHE A 19 -2.96 0.27 16.21
CA PHE A 19 -2.83 1.72 16.07
C PHE A 19 -1.37 2.15 15.91
N PHE A 20 -0.47 1.69 16.79
CA PHE A 20 0.96 2.04 16.66
C PHE A 20 1.59 1.49 15.38
N VAL A 21 1.29 0.23 15.04
CA VAL A 21 1.78 -0.39 13.79
C VAL A 21 1.28 0.41 12.58
N ARG A 22 0.02 0.82 12.58
CA ARG A 22 -0.60 1.63 11.52
C ARG A 22 0.04 3.01 11.40
N ILE A 23 0.31 3.68 12.53
CA ILE A 23 1.01 4.98 12.53
C ILE A 23 2.43 4.83 11.97
N TYR A 24 3.17 3.79 12.37
CA TYR A 24 4.52 3.54 11.84
C TYR A 24 4.50 3.33 10.33
N VAL A 25 3.69 2.38 9.84
CA VAL A 25 3.59 2.09 8.39
C VAL A 25 3.10 3.32 7.63
N GLY A 26 2.06 3.99 8.13
CA GLY A 26 1.51 5.18 7.51
C GLY A 26 2.50 6.35 7.47
N TRP A 27 3.30 6.55 8.52
CA TRP A 27 4.33 7.58 8.58
C TRP A 27 5.45 7.34 7.57
N THR A 28 5.90 6.08 7.44
CA THR A 28 6.91 5.70 6.45
C THR A 28 6.43 5.99 5.03
N TRP A 29 5.18 5.62 4.70
CA TRP A 29 4.59 5.95 3.40
C TRP A 29 4.38 7.44 3.18
N LEU A 30 3.91 8.15 4.21
CA LEU A 30 3.68 9.59 4.12
C LEU A 30 4.98 10.31 3.81
N THR A 31 6.05 9.98 4.52
CA THR A 31 7.38 10.60 4.33
C THR A 31 7.91 10.30 2.94
N ALA A 32 7.90 9.02 2.52
CA ALA A 32 8.36 8.62 1.19
C ALA A 32 7.55 9.27 0.05
N GLY A 33 6.22 9.29 0.18
CA GLY A 33 5.33 9.90 -0.80
C GLY A 33 5.47 11.42 -0.83
N TRP A 34 5.59 12.07 0.32
CA TRP A 34 5.79 13.52 0.40
C TRP A 34 7.08 13.96 -0.28
N ASP A 35 8.20 13.27 0.00
CA ASP A 35 9.50 13.53 -0.62
C ASP A 35 9.46 13.37 -2.15
N LYS A 36 8.58 12.51 -2.68
CA LYS A 36 8.35 12.37 -4.12
C LYS A 36 7.42 13.46 -4.67
N VAL A 37 6.31 13.77 -3.99
CA VAL A 37 5.34 14.76 -4.47
C VAL A 37 5.96 16.17 -4.58
N ILE A 38 6.86 16.55 -3.67
CA ILE A 38 7.52 17.86 -3.74
C ILE A 38 8.72 17.90 -4.71
N ASN A 39 9.12 16.74 -5.23
CA ASN A 39 10.30 16.64 -6.09
C ASN A 39 9.93 16.80 -7.58
N PRO A 40 10.51 17.78 -8.30
CA PRO A 40 10.19 18.02 -9.71
C PRO A 40 10.45 16.83 -10.65
N VAL A 41 11.33 15.88 -10.29
CA VAL A 41 11.58 14.68 -11.11
C VAL A 41 10.54 13.57 -10.91
N TRP A 42 9.66 13.73 -9.93
CA TRP A 42 8.59 12.80 -9.59
C TRP A 42 7.20 13.37 -9.91
N ALA A 43 6.92 14.62 -9.53
CA ALA A 43 5.61 15.25 -9.70
C ALA A 43 5.70 16.73 -10.15
N GLY A 44 6.61 17.03 -11.08
CA GLY A 44 6.73 18.36 -11.69
C GLY A 44 7.22 18.30 -13.14
N ASP A 45 7.92 19.34 -13.59
CA ASP A 45 8.32 19.53 -15.00
C ASP A 45 9.20 18.40 -15.58
N LYS A 46 9.75 17.53 -14.72
CA LYS A 46 10.59 16.38 -15.11
C LYS A 46 10.01 15.07 -14.59
N ALA A 47 8.70 14.99 -14.37
CA ALA A 47 8.02 13.77 -13.93
C ALA A 47 8.39 12.59 -14.84
N GLY A 48 8.59 11.41 -14.23
CA GLY A 48 9.01 10.20 -14.94
C GLY A 48 10.52 10.00 -15.05
N VAL A 49 11.36 11.02 -14.87
CA VAL A 49 12.83 10.84 -14.92
C VAL A 49 13.32 9.93 -13.80
N ALA A 50 12.80 10.11 -12.58
CA ALA A 50 13.17 9.26 -11.44
C ALA A 50 12.72 7.81 -11.64
N VAL A 51 11.49 7.62 -12.13
CA VAL A 51 10.91 6.29 -12.41
C VAL A 51 11.65 5.61 -13.55
N SER A 52 11.90 6.32 -14.65
CA SER A 52 12.66 5.78 -15.79
C SER A 52 14.05 5.33 -15.35
N GLY A 53 14.78 6.17 -14.60
CA GLY A 53 16.09 5.81 -14.06
C GLY A 53 16.05 4.63 -13.08
N PHE A 54 15.00 4.54 -12.25
CA PHE A 54 14.78 3.39 -11.37
C PHE A 54 14.54 2.10 -12.17
N LEU A 55 13.63 2.14 -13.15
CA LEU A 55 13.26 0.99 -13.97
C LEU A 55 14.41 0.51 -14.86
N THR A 56 15.20 1.41 -15.44
CA THR A 56 16.40 1.04 -16.19
C THR A 56 17.43 0.34 -15.30
N LYS A 57 17.59 0.78 -14.04
CA LYS A 57 18.43 0.07 -13.06
C LYS A 57 17.85 -1.30 -12.72
N SER A 58 16.53 -1.44 -12.60
CA SER A 58 15.88 -2.74 -12.39
C SER A 58 16.16 -3.70 -13.55
N LEU A 59 16.15 -3.24 -14.80
CA LEU A 59 16.48 -4.07 -15.95
C LEU A 59 17.90 -4.63 -15.92
N THR A 60 18.87 -3.90 -15.37
CA THR A 60 20.25 -4.44 -15.22
C THR A 60 20.32 -5.64 -14.27
N LYS A 61 19.36 -5.76 -13.34
CA LYS A 61 19.25 -6.87 -12.37
C LYS A 61 18.53 -8.11 -12.91
N THR A 62 18.21 -8.11 -14.20
CA THR A 62 17.66 -9.29 -14.91
C THR A 62 18.74 -10.25 -15.38
N THR A 63 20.02 -9.85 -15.23
CA THR A 63 21.19 -10.60 -15.67
C THR A 63 21.87 -11.33 -14.50
N GLY A 64 22.63 -12.40 -14.81
CA GLY A 64 23.36 -13.20 -13.82
C GLY A 64 22.76 -14.58 -13.56
N ALA A 65 23.43 -15.37 -12.71
CA ALA A 65 23.01 -16.74 -12.38
C ALA A 65 21.74 -16.79 -11.50
N HIS A 66 21.51 -15.74 -10.71
CA HIS A 66 20.32 -15.57 -9.86
C HIS A 66 19.80 -14.14 -10.03
N PRO A 67 19.00 -13.87 -11.08
CA PRO A 67 18.52 -12.52 -11.34
C PRO A 67 17.49 -12.10 -10.27
N ASP A 68 17.68 -10.89 -9.72
CA ASP A 68 16.74 -10.31 -8.75
C ASP A 68 15.40 -9.97 -9.40
N VAL A 69 15.42 -9.63 -10.70
CA VAL A 69 14.22 -9.29 -11.48
C VAL A 69 13.93 -10.41 -12.47
N GLN A 70 12.74 -10.99 -12.35
CA GLN A 70 12.28 -12.07 -13.21
C GLN A 70 11.95 -11.57 -14.62
N GLY A 71 12.19 -12.39 -15.65
CA GLY A 71 12.02 -12.01 -17.05
C GLY A 71 10.61 -11.53 -17.42
N TRP A 72 9.57 -12.09 -16.81
CA TRP A 72 8.18 -11.62 -17.03
C TRP A 72 7.95 -10.19 -16.51
N TYR A 73 8.61 -9.82 -15.41
CA TYR A 73 8.53 -8.48 -14.85
C TYR A 73 9.40 -7.51 -15.66
N ALA A 74 10.56 -7.97 -16.15
CA ALA A 74 11.36 -7.21 -17.11
C ALA A 74 10.56 -6.84 -18.37
N TYR A 75 9.81 -7.80 -18.92
CA TYR A 75 8.92 -7.53 -20.05
C TYR A 75 7.85 -6.48 -19.73
N PHE A 76 7.22 -6.54 -18.55
CA PHE A 76 6.30 -5.50 -18.09
C PHE A 76 6.99 -4.13 -17.98
N ILE A 77 8.22 -4.10 -17.46
CA ILE A 77 9.00 -2.86 -17.34
C ILE A 77 9.25 -2.25 -18.72
N GLU A 78 9.72 -3.03 -19.68
CA GLU A 78 10.08 -2.57 -21.02
C GLU A 78 8.86 -2.12 -21.85
N THR A 79 7.76 -2.85 -21.75
CA THR A 79 6.59 -2.64 -22.63
C THR A 79 5.55 -1.67 -22.07
N ILE A 80 5.41 -1.60 -20.75
CA ILE A 80 4.34 -0.82 -20.11
C ILE A 80 4.93 0.27 -19.21
N ALA A 81 5.83 -0.09 -18.28
CA ALA A 81 6.24 0.85 -17.23
C ALA A 81 7.18 1.95 -17.74
N LEU A 82 8.19 1.61 -18.55
CA LEU A 82 9.13 2.59 -19.12
C LEU A 82 8.46 3.58 -20.08
N PRO A 83 7.64 3.14 -21.07
CA PRO A 83 6.95 4.06 -21.98
C PRO A 83 5.97 5.00 -21.28
N ASN A 84 5.39 4.56 -20.15
CA ASN A 84 4.43 5.34 -19.36
C ASN A 84 5.03 5.87 -18.04
N SER A 85 6.36 6.04 -17.98
CA SER A 85 7.08 6.37 -16.75
C SER A 85 6.59 7.64 -16.06
N GLU A 86 6.12 8.64 -16.80
CA GLU A 86 5.50 9.85 -16.25
C GLU A 86 4.21 9.54 -15.48
N ILE A 87 3.29 8.74 -16.05
CA ILE A 87 2.04 8.34 -15.39
C ILE A 87 2.37 7.53 -14.13
N PHE A 88 3.29 6.57 -14.23
CA PHE A 88 3.73 5.81 -13.07
C PHE A 88 4.36 6.70 -11.99
N SER A 89 5.07 7.76 -12.38
CA SER A 89 5.64 8.74 -11.46
C SER A 89 4.57 9.42 -10.61
N TYR A 90 3.49 9.89 -11.22
CA TYR A 90 2.38 10.50 -10.50
C TYR A 90 1.61 9.47 -9.65
N VAL A 91 1.28 8.31 -10.25
CA VAL A 91 0.51 7.25 -9.57
C VAL A 91 1.25 6.75 -8.33
N VAL A 92 2.56 6.52 -8.43
CA VAL A 92 3.40 6.10 -7.31
C VAL A 92 3.48 7.23 -6.28
N SER A 93 3.89 8.44 -6.66
CA SER A 93 4.11 9.53 -5.69
C SER A 93 2.85 9.85 -4.88
N PHE A 94 1.72 10.04 -5.56
CA PHE A 94 0.46 10.32 -4.91
C PHE A 94 -0.13 9.08 -4.23
N GLY A 95 0.07 7.88 -4.78
CA GLY A 95 -0.35 6.62 -4.16
C GLY A 95 0.28 6.45 -2.78
N GLU A 96 1.60 6.62 -2.68
CA GLU A 96 2.33 6.56 -1.41
C GLU A 96 1.85 7.60 -0.41
N PHE A 97 1.70 8.85 -0.88
CA PHE A 97 1.25 9.95 -0.04
C PHE A 97 -0.16 9.70 0.53
N PHE A 98 -1.13 9.35 -0.32
CA PHE A 98 -2.50 9.10 0.10
C PHE A 98 -2.65 7.84 0.94
N VAL A 99 -1.92 6.77 0.64
CA VAL A 99 -1.88 5.56 1.49
C VAL A 99 -1.34 5.91 2.87
N GLY A 100 -0.26 6.71 2.96
CA GLY A 100 0.29 7.18 4.23
C GLY A 100 -0.73 7.96 5.06
N ILE A 101 -1.41 8.94 4.46
CA ILE A 101 -2.48 9.70 5.13
C ILE A 101 -3.62 8.79 5.58
N ALA A 102 -4.12 7.94 4.69
CA ALA A 102 -5.25 7.06 4.96
C ALA A 102 -4.95 6.10 6.13
N LEU A 103 -3.73 5.54 6.16
CA LEU A 103 -3.27 4.72 7.28
C LEU A 103 -3.15 5.54 8.55
N ILE A 104 -2.52 6.72 8.55
CA ILE A 104 -2.38 7.53 9.79
C ILE A 104 -3.74 7.87 10.39
N LEU A 105 -4.67 8.37 9.55
CA LEU A 105 -6.02 8.72 9.97
C LEU A 105 -6.88 7.49 10.31
N GLY A 106 -6.49 6.31 9.84
CA GLY A 106 -7.29 5.09 9.94
C GLY A 106 -8.60 5.20 9.17
N ALA A 107 -8.55 5.83 7.99
CA ALA A 107 -9.66 5.89 7.05
C ALA A 107 -9.43 4.85 5.96
N VAL A 108 -10.42 3.99 5.70
CA VAL A 108 -10.34 2.88 4.77
C VAL A 108 -9.07 2.02 4.97
N THR A 109 -8.74 1.71 6.24
CA THR A 109 -7.46 1.10 6.66
C THR A 109 -7.13 -0.17 5.90
N GLY A 110 -8.10 -1.06 5.70
CA GLY A 110 -7.89 -2.31 4.96
C GLY A 110 -7.58 -2.09 3.47
N ILE A 111 -8.20 -1.08 2.85
CA ILE A 111 -7.96 -0.73 1.44
C ILE A 111 -6.61 -0.01 1.30
N ALA A 112 -6.29 0.91 2.22
CA ALA A 112 -5.01 1.60 2.24
C ALA A 112 -3.84 0.60 2.39
N ALA A 113 -3.95 -0.34 3.33
CA ALA A 113 -2.97 -1.41 3.51
C ALA A 113 -2.84 -2.32 2.28
N PHE A 114 -3.93 -2.57 1.55
CA PHE A 114 -3.89 -3.32 0.30
C PHE A 114 -3.08 -2.61 -0.79
N PHE A 115 -3.33 -1.33 -1.02
CA PHE A 115 -2.57 -0.57 -2.02
C PHE A 115 -1.10 -0.38 -1.63
N GLY A 116 -0.83 -0.17 -0.34
CA GLY A 116 0.54 -0.18 0.18
C GLY A 116 1.25 -1.51 -0.09
N ALA A 117 0.61 -2.64 0.25
CA ALA A 117 1.15 -3.98 0.00
C ALA A 117 1.38 -4.22 -1.50
N PHE A 118 0.46 -3.77 -2.34
CA PHE A 118 0.60 -3.86 -3.79
C PHE A 118 1.82 -3.08 -4.31
N MET A 119 2.05 -1.85 -3.81
CA MET A 119 3.25 -1.07 -4.17
C MET A 119 4.53 -1.75 -3.68
N ASN A 120 4.57 -2.23 -2.43
CA ASN A 120 5.72 -2.97 -1.91
C ASN A 120 6.06 -4.22 -2.72
N ILE A 121 5.06 -4.99 -3.14
CA ILE A 121 5.24 -6.16 -4.01
C ILE A 121 5.88 -5.74 -5.35
N ASN A 122 5.41 -4.65 -5.95
CA ASN A 122 6.00 -4.14 -7.20
C ASN A 122 7.46 -3.71 -7.00
N TYR A 123 7.81 -3.07 -5.88
CA TYR A 123 9.21 -2.72 -5.60
C TYR A 123 10.11 -3.93 -5.39
N LEU A 124 9.59 -5.00 -4.78
CA LEU A 124 10.31 -6.26 -4.64
C LEU A 124 10.52 -6.92 -6.01
N PHE A 125 9.50 -6.95 -6.88
CA PHE A 125 9.65 -7.45 -8.24
C PHE A 125 10.58 -6.60 -9.11
N ALA A 126 10.68 -5.30 -8.85
CA ALA A 126 11.68 -4.41 -9.45
C ALA A 126 13.09 -4.61 -8.87
N GLY A 127 13.30 -5.58 -7.98
CA GLY A 127 14.61 -5.93 -7.41
C GLY A 127 15.07 -4.98 -6.30
N THR A 128 14.15 -4.33 -5.58
CA THR A 128 14.48 -3.42 -4.47
C THR A 128 14.12 -4.04 -3.14
N VAL A 129 15.13 -4.58 -2.45
CA VAL A 129 15.01 -5.22 -1.14
C VAL A 129 15.69 -4.31 -0.10
N SER A 130 14.94 -3.33 0.40
CA SER A 130 15.34 -2.50 1.54
C SER A 130 14.32 -2.70 2.66
N THR A 131 13.65 -1.64 3.13
CA THR A 131 12.56 -1.72 4.12
C THR A 131 11.26 -2.33 3.57
N ASN A 132 11.18 -2.57 2.26
CA ASN A 132 9.98 -3.04 1.57
C ASN A 132 9.40 -4.38 2.09
N PRO A 133 10.21 -5.43 2.35
CA PRO A 133 9.67 -6.68 2.91
C PRO A 133 9.05 -6.53 4.30
N GLU A 134 9.63 -5.66 5.13
CA GLU A 134 9.11 -5.35 6.47
C GLU A 134 7.75 -4.65 6.37
N LEU A 135 7.67 -3.60 5.55
CA LEU A 135 6.42 -2.88 5.33
C LEU A 135 5.34 -3.79 4.75
N LEU A 136 5.68 -4.62 3.76
CA LEU A 136 4.76 -5.59 3.18
C LEU A 136 4.17 -6.53 4.24
N LEU A 137 5.02 -7.05 5.13
CA LEU A 137 4.57 -7.95 6.20
C LEU A 137 3.60 -7.24 7.14
N LEU A 138 3.94 -6.01 7.57
CA LEU A 138 3.08 -5.22 8.44
C LEU A 138 1.75 -4.86 7.77
N GLU A 139 1.76 -4.55 6.47
CA GLU A 139 0.56 -4.25 5.69
C GLU A 139 -0.37 -5.44 5.55
N ILE A 140 0.16 -6.63 5.28
CA ILE A 140 -0.63 -7.88 5.27
C ILE A 140 -1.29 -8.07 6.64
N PHE A 141 -0.55 -7.85 7.72
CA PHE A 141 -1.10 -7.95 9.07
C PHE A 141 -2.17 -6.90 9.37
N ILE A 142 -1.97 -5.64 8.95
CA ILE A 142 -3.00 -4.59 9.06
C ILE A 142 -4.24 -4.97 8.24
N MET A 143 -4.07 -5.53 7.04
CA MET A 143 -5.16 -5.96 6.17
C MET A 143 -6.00 -7.07 6.81
N LEU A 144 -5.36 -8.06 7.44
CA LEU A 144 -6.03 -9.10 8.21
C LEU A 144 -6.72 -8.52 9.46
N ALA A 145 -6.09 -7.53 10.10
CA ALA A 145 -6.60 -6.83 11.27
C ALA A 145 -7.57 -5.68 10.95
N TRP A 146 -8.03 -5.49 9.70
CA TRP A 146 -8.63 -4.21 9.26
C TRP A 146 -9.75 -3.68 10.17
N LYS A 147 -10.60 -4.56 10.73
CA LYS A 147 -11.67 -4.17 11.67
C LYS A 147 -11.17 -3.70 13.02
N THR A 148 -10.09 -4.30 13.55
CA THR A 148 -9.51 -3.93 14.84
C THR A 148 -8.49 -2.80 14.71
N ALA A 149 -7.75 -2.74 13.59
CA ALA A 149 -6.80 -1.68 13.24
C ALA A 149 -7.48 -0.34 12.94
N GLY A 150 -8.68 -0.37 12.35
CA GLY A 150 -9.50 0.82 12.13
C GLY A 150 -10.24 1.32 13.37
N TRP A 151 -10.17 0.61 14.51
CA TRP A 151 -10.97 0.94 15.70
C TRP A 151 -10.58 2.28 16.33
N TYR A 152 -9.28 2.59 16.39
CA TYR A 152 -8.76 3.92 16.74
C TYR A 152 -8.49 4.72 15.46
N GLY A 153 -9.53 4.96 14.66
CA GLY A 153 -9.43 5.67 13.39
C GLY A 153 -10.80 6.12 12.87
N LEU A 154 -10.80 6.81 11.74
CA LEU A 154 -12.02 7.26 11.07
C LEU A 154 -12.92 6.10 10.61
N ASP A 155 -12.35 4.90 10.43
CA ASP A 155 -13.07 3.67 10.12
C ASP A 155 -14.17 3.34 11.13
N ARG A 156 -14.03 3.76 12.39
CA ARG A 156 -15.08 3.61 13.39
C ARG A 156 -16.38 4.34 13.02
N PHE A 157 -16.28 5.45 12.29
CA PHE A 157 -17.43 6.24 11.83
C PHE A 157 -17.86 5.86 10.41
N ILE A 158 -16.91 5.54 9.54
CA ILE A 158 -17.15 5.21 8.13
C ILE A 158 -17.79 3.81 7.99
N LEU A 159 -17.30 2.81 8.70
CA LEU A 159 -17.75 1.42 8.53
C LEU A 159 -19.22 1.18 8.91
N PRO A 160 -19.77 1.77 10.00
CA PRO A 160 -21.19 1.66 10.31
C PRO A 160 -22.09 2.23 9.22
N GLN A 161 -21.68 3.33 8.56
CA GLN A 161 -22.48 3.95 7.50
C GLN A 161 -22.54 3.07 6.23
N ILE A 162 -21.41 2.45 5.86
CA ILE A 162 -21.34 1.55 4.71
C ILE A 162 -22.10 0.23 4.99
N THR A 163 -22.01 -0.30 6.20
CA THR A 163 -22.67 -1.57 6.57
C THR A 163 -24.17 -1.40 6.86
N ALA A 164 -24.60 -0.30 7.50
CA ALA A 164 -26.01 0.02 7.70
C ALA A 164 -26.76 0.19 6.35
N CYS A 165 -26.11 0.79 5.35
CA CYS A 165 -26.67 0.93 4.01
C CYS A 165 -26.94 -0.42 3.32
N LYS A 166 -26.14 -1.46 3.60
CA LYS A 166 -26.36 -2.82 3.08
C LYS A 166 -27.53 -3.55 3.78
N SER A 167 -27.74 -3.31 5.07
CA SER A 167 -28.84 -3.92 5.83
C SER A 167 -30.22 -3.41 5.38
N GLY A 168 -30.36 -2.10 5.16
CA GLY A 168 -31.61 -1.49 4.69
C GLY A 168 -32.04 -1.95 3.29
N LYS A 169 -31.08 -2.22 2.39
CA LYS A 169 -31.37 -2.73 1.04
C LYS A 169 -31.70 -4.23 1.02
N ALA A 170 -31.16 -5.01 1.96
CA ALA A 170 -31.48 -6.44 2.08
C ALA A 170 -32.89 -6.68 2.66
N SER A 171 -33.36 -5.81 3.55
CA SER A 171 -34.73 -5.86 4.10
C SER A 171 -35.80 -5.44 3.08
N LYS A 172 -35.53 -4.44 2.24
CA LYS A 172 -36.50 -3.94 1.24
C LYS A 172 -36.68 -4.83 0.01
N LYS A 173 -35.79 -5.80 -0.22
CA LYS A 173 -35.85 -6.74 -1.37
C LYS A 173 -36.58 -8.05 -1.05
N ARG A 174 -37.11 -8.20 0.17
CA ARG A 174 -37.82 -9.39 0.68
C ARG A 174 -39.32 -9.17 0.90
N ASN A 175 -39.83 -7.99 0.57
CA ASN A 175 -41.26 -7.66 0.51
C ASN A 175 -41.63 -7.30 -0.92
#